data_AF-A0A6L4AR51-F1
#
_entry.id   AF-A0A6L4AR51-F1
#
_cell.length_a   1.000
_cell.length_b   1.000
_cell.length_c   1.000
_cell.angle_alpha   90.00
_cell.angle_beta   90.00
_cell.angle_gamma   90.00
#
_symmetry.space_group_name_H-M   'P 1'
#
loop_
_entity.id
_entity.type
_entity.pdbx_description
1 polymer ?
#
loop_
_entity_poly.entity_id
_entity_poly.type
_entity_poly.pdbx_seq_one_letter_code
_entity_poly.pdbx_strand_id
1 'polypeptide(L)'
;MKIHVYQVVIICISSVMLFQGIKDFLKRETGQTFLKLAVRLIVWGGMALVAVYPNSTMLVAKFIGIEGNINAVILTGFLLVFLLIFKLLSAIEKIEQNISELTRKEALSHLDDQITTARHEDVQK
;
A
#
# COMPACT_ATOMS: atom_id res chain seq x y z
N MET A 1 -23.29 -27.44 -16.58
CA MET A 1 -22.78 -26.26 -15.84
C MET A 1 -23.95 -25.63 -15.08
N LYS A 2 -23.96 -25.69 -13.75
CA LYS A 2 -24.92 -24.92 -12.94
C LYS A 2 -24.33 -23.53 -12.76
N ILE A 3 -24.75 -22.58 -13.58
CA ILE A 3 -24.35 -21.18 -13.41
C ILE A 3 -25.05 -20.69 -12.16
N HIS A 4 -24.28 -20.47 -11.10
CA HIS A 4 -24.83 -19.90 -9.88
C HIS A 4 -24.98 -18.39 -10.06
N VAL A 5 -26.12 -17.85 -9.62
CA VAL A 5 -26.49 -16.43 -9.78
C VAL A 5 -25.40 -15.49 -9.26
N TYR A 6 -24.69 -15.88 -8.19
CA TYR A 6 -23.60 -15.07 -7.63
C TYR A 6 -22.43 -14.88 -8.62
N GLN A 7 -22.12 -15.86 -9.47
CA GLN A 7 -21.02 -15.74 -10.44
C GLN A 7 -21.34 -14.68 -11.49
N VAL A 8 -22.57 -14.69 -12.01
CA VAL A 8 -23.03 -13.72 -13.01
C VAL A 8 -23.03 -12.31 -12.42
N VAL A 9 -23.54 -12.15 -11.19
CA VAL A 9 -23.57 -10.86 -10.50
C VAL A 9 -22.16 -10.31 -10.25
N ILE A 10 -21.23 -11.15 -9.78
CA ILE A 10 -19.84 -10.73 -9.51
C ILE A 10 -19.10 -10.38 -10.80
N ILE A 11 -19.29 -11.14 -11.88
CA ILE A 11 -18.65 -10.85 -13.18
C ILE A 11 -19.17 -9.51 -13.73
N CYS A 12 -20.49 -9.26 -13.68
CA CYS A 12 -21.06 -7.99 -14.10
C CYS A 12 -20.52 -6.81 -13.27
N ILE A 13 -20.49 -6.93 -11.94
CA ILE A 13 -20.00 -5.87 -11.05
C ILE A 13 -18.51 -5.59 -11.27
N SER A 14 -17.68 -6.64 -11.33
CA SER A 14 -16.25 -6.50 -11.58
C SER A 14 -15.96 -5.89 -12.95
N SER A 15 -16.74 -6.26 -13.98
CA SER A 15 -16.61 -5.66 -15.32
C SER A 15 -16.91 -4.16 -15.30
N VAL A 16 -18.00 -3.74 -14.65
CA VAL A 16 -18.36 -2.32 -14.51
C VAL A 16 -17.30 -1.54 -13.73
N MET A 17 -16.78 -2.10 -12.63
CA MET A 17 -15.73 -1.48 -11.80
C MET A 17 -14.38 -1.36 -12.54
N LEU A 18 -14.01 -2.35 -13.34
CA LEU A 18 -12.81 -2.31 -14.18
C LEU A 18 -12.96 -1.29 -15.32
N PHE A 19 -14.11 -1.26 -15.99
CA PHE A 19 -14.40 -0.27 -17.03
C PHE A 19 -14.41 1.16 -16.49
N GLN A 20 -14.98 1.40 -15.30
CA GLN A 20 -14.90 2.70 -14.63
C GLN A 20 -13.45 3.05 -14.30
N GLY A 21 -12.69 2.14 -13.68
CA GLY A 21 -11.28 2.36 -13.39
C GLY A 21 -10.47 2.77 -14.63
N ILE A 22 -10.59 2.02 -15.72
CA ILE A 22 -9.87 2.31 -16.98
C ILE A 22 -10.33 3.65 -17.56
N LYS A 23 -11.63 3.95 -17.54
CA LYS A 23 -12.18 5.21 -18.06
C LYS A 23 -11.74 6.42 -17.22
N ASP A 24 -11.69 6.28 -15.91
CA ASP A 24 -11.24 7.33 -14.98
C ASP A 24 -9.74 7.58 -15.12
N PHE A 25 -8.95 6.53 -15.39
CA PHE A 25 -7.53 6.66 -15.72
C PHE A 25 -7.31 7.42 -17.03
N LEU A 26 -8.07 7.05 -18.07
CA LEU A 26 -7.96 7.65 -19.40
C LEU A 26 -8.41 9.12 -19.40
N LYS A 27 -9.37 9.47 -18.53
CA LYS A 27 -9.83 10.84 -18.34
C LYS A 27 -8.86 11.75 -17.58
N ARG A 28 -7.76 11.21 -17.04
CA ARG A 28 -6.63 11.99 -16.48
C ARG A 28 -7.08 13.04 -15.46
N GLU A 29 -8.14 12.77 -14.70
CA GLU A 29 -8.55 13.66 -13.61
C GLU A 29 -7.48 13.67 -12.51
N THR A 30 -7.11 14.88 -12.14
CA THR A 30 -6.00 15.26 -11.28
C THR A 30 -6.11 14.54 -9.92
N GLY A 31 -5.33 13.48 -9.71
CA GLY A 31 -5.23 12.77 -8.41
C GLY A 31 -5.32 11.23 -8.44
N GLN A 32 -5.43 10.60 -9.61
CA GLN A 32 -5.29 9.15 -9.74
C GLN A 32 -3.82 8.73 -9.91
N THR A 33 -3.18 8.36 -8.80
CA THR A 33 -1.88 7.69 -8.79
C THR A 33 -2.01 6.33 -9.49
N PHE A 34 -1.03 5.96 -10.33
CA PHE A 34 -0.92 4.62 -10.96
C PHE A 34 -1.17 3.47 -9.96
N LEU A 35 -0.80 3.66 -8.70
CA LEU A 35 -1.01 2.73 -7.60
C LEU A 35 -2.50 2.45 -7.33
N LYS A 36 -3.39 3.46 -7.38
CA LYS A 36 -4.83 3.28 -7.18
C LYS A 36 -5.45 2.39 -8.27
N LEU A 37 -4.97 2.51 -9.49
CA LEU A 37 -5.39 1.65 -10.60
C LEU A 37 -4.81 0.26 -10.55
N ALA A 38 -3.53 0.13 -10.21
CA ALA A 38 -2.90 -1.17 -10.02
C ALA A 38 -3.65 -1.96 -8.94
N VAL A 39 -3.95 -1.33 -7.80
CA VAL A 39 -4.74 -1.95 -6.72
C VAL A 39 -6.14 -2.31 -7.21
N ARG A 40 -6.83 -1.40 -7.91
CA ARG A 40 -8.18 -1.67 -8.44
C ARG A 40 -8.18 -2.81 -9.46
N LEU A 41 -7.19 -2.89 -10.34
CA LEU A 41 -7.01 -3.98 -11.30
C LEU A 41 -6.69 -5.31 -10.62
N ILE A 42 -5.83 -5.32 -9.61
CA ILE A 42 -5.48 -6.53 -8.86
C ILE A 42 -6.70 -7.08 -8.10
N VAL A 43 -7.42 -6.20 -7.39
CA VAL A 43 -8.57 -6.60 -6.57
C VAL A 43 -9.73 -7.07 -7.43
N TRP A 44 -10.19 -6.25 -8.37
CA TRP A 44 -11.36 -6.58 -9.19
C TRP A 44 -11.03 -7.61 -10.28
N GLY A 45 -9.81 -7.58 -10.82
CA GLY A 45 -9.31 -8.60 -11.75
C GLY A 45 -9.20 -9.96 -11.07
N GLY A 46 -8.64 -10.04 -9.86
CA GLY A 46 -8.58 -11.27 -9.07
C GLY A 46 -9.97 -11.80 -8.74
N MET A 47 -10.90 -10.92 -8.34
CA MET A 47 -12.27 -11.29 -8.02
C MET A 47 -13.08 -11.78 -9.23
N ALA A 48 -12.86 -11.18 -10.42
CA ALA A 48 -13.42 -11.68 -11.67
C ALA A 48 -12.86 -13.05 -12.06
N LEU A 49 -11.55 -13.27 -11.88
CA LEU A 49 -10.88 -14.55 -12.17
C LEU A 49 -11.42 -15.69 -11.30
N VAL A 50 -11.63 -15.42 -10.01
CA VAL A 50 -12.25 -16.33 -9.04
C VAL A 50 -13.70 -16.66 -9.42
N ALA A 51 -14.45 -15.67 -9.89
CA ALA A 51 -15.84 -15.87 -10.30
C ALA A 51 -15.97 -16.71 -11.58
N VAL A 52 -15.08 -16.51 -12.57
CA VAL A 52 -15.10 -17.21 -13.87
C VAL A 52 -14.59 -18.66 -13.74
N TYR A 53 -13.55 -18.88 -12.94
CA TYR A 53 -12.95 -20.20 -12.73
C TYR A 53 -12.97 -20.63 -11.25
N PRO A 54 -14.13 -21.08 -10.72
CA PRO A 54 -14.24 -21.52 -9.32
C PRO A 54 -13.34 -22.75 -9.03
N ASN A 55 -13.09 -23.61 -10.02
CA ASN A 55 -12.14 -24.71 -9.89
C ASN A 55 -10.68 -24.25 -9.85
N SER A 56 -10.33 -23.16 -10.54
CA SER A 56 -9.00 -22.56 -10.42
C SER A 56 -8.84 -21.89 -9.07
N THR A 57 -9.90 -21.34 -8.47
CA THR A 57 -9.88 -20.93 -7.06
C THR A 57 -9.61 -22.11 -6.14
N MET A 58 -10.10 -23.31 -6.45
CA MET A 58 -9.79 -24.53 -5.68
C MET A 58 -8.35 -25.00 -5.88
N LEU A 59 -7.77 -24.80 -7.06
CA LEU A 59 -6.37 -25.12 -7.36
C LEU A 59 -5.41 -24.09 -6.75
N VAL A 60 -5.76 -22.81 -6.80
CA VAL A 60 -5.07 -21.72 -6.09
C VAL A 60 -5.23 -21.90 -4.58
N ALA A 61 -6.41 -22.31 -4.10
CA ALA A 61 -6.64 -22.69 -2.72
C ALA A 61 -5.75 -23.88 -2.33
N LYS A 62 -5.66 -24.94 -3.13
CA LYS A 62 -4.73 -26.07 -2.91
C LYS A 62 -3.25 -25.66 -2.97
N PHE A 63 -2.88 -24.74 -3.87
CA PHE A 63 -1.51 -24.25 -4.03
C PHE A 63 -1.10 -23.28 -2.91
N ILE A 64 -2.04 -22.43 -2.45
CA ILE A 64 -1.95 -21.60 -1.25
C ILE A 64 -2.14 -22.44 0.03
N GLY A 65 -2.58 -23.70 -0.10
CA GLY A 65 -2.70 -24.68 0.98
C GLY A 65 -4.03 -24.71 1.74
N ILE A 66 -5.09 -24.02 1.32
CA ILE A 66 -6.42 -23.90 1.96
C ILE A 66 -7.24 -25.21 1.87
N GLU A 67 -6.63 -26.33 2.22
CA GLU A 67 -7.29 -27.59 2.57
C GLU A 67 -6.82 -28.00 3.97
N GLY A 68 -7.45 -27.45 5.02
CA GLY A 68 -7.28 -27.91 6.41
C GLY A 68 -7.02 -26.82 7.47
N ASN A 69 -7.04 -27.22 8.76
CA ASN A 69 -6.83 -26.34 9.93
C ASN A 69 -5.37 -25.85 10.05
N ILE A 70 -4.40 -26.70 9.69
CA ILE A 70 -2.97 -26.35 9.71
C ILE A 70 -2.69 -25.14 8.79
N ASN A 71 -3.44 -24.99 7.70
CA ASN A 71 -3.24 -23.87 6.79
C ASN A 71 -3.82 -22.54 7.29
N ALA A 72 -4.88 -22.56 8.10
CA ALA A 72 -5.37 -21.34 8.74
C ALA A 72 -4.30 -20.72 9.66
N VAL A 73 -3.52 -21.57 10.34
CA VAL A 73 -2.38 -21.14 11.16
C VAL A 73 -1.25 -20.57 10.30
N ILE A 74 -0.90 -21.21 9.19
CA ILE A 74 0.15 -20.70 8.28
C ILE A 74 -0.29 -19.38 7.63
N LEU A 75 -1.52 -19.27 7.16
CA LEU A 75 -2.07 -18.04 6.59
C LEU A 75 -2.13 -16.91 7.62
N THR A 76 -2.54 -17.22 8.85
CA THR A 76 -2.53 -16.25 9.97
C THR A 76 -1.10 -15.85 10.34
N GLY A 77 -0.16 -16.79 10.34
CA GLY A 77 1.26 -16.51 10.55
C GLY A 77 1.85 -15.63 9.46
N PHE A 78 1.52 -15.90 8.20
CA PHE A 78 1.92 -15.09 7.05
C PHE A 78 1.32 -13.69 7.13
N LEU A 79 0.04 -13.58 7.47
CA LEU A 79 -0.63 -12.30 7.70
C LEU A 79 0.04 -11.52 8.86
N LEU A 80 0.36 -12.19 9.97
CA LEU A 80 1.10 -11.59 11.09
C LEU A 80 2.49 -11.11 10.65
N VAL A 81 3.24 -11.89 9.88
CA VAL A 81 4.54 -11.49 9.33
C VAL A 81 4.39 -10.25 8.45
N PHE A 82 3.38 -10.22 7.58
CA PHE A 82 3.07 -9.03 6.78
C PHE A 82 2.78 -7.80 7.66
N LEU A 83 1.96 -7.94 8.70
CA LEU A 83 1.67 -6.86 9.64
C LEU A 83 2.93 -6.39 10.40
N LEU A 84 3.82 -7.31 10.76
CA LEU A 84 5.11 -6.98 11.38
C LEU A 84 6.02 -6.21 10.43
N ILE A 85 6.08 -6.59 9.15
CA ILE A 85 6.83 -5.85 8.13
C ILE A 85 6.29 -4.44 7.98
N PHE A 86 4.97 -4.25 7.89
CA PHE A 86 4.38 -2.91 7.86
C PHE A 86 4.72 -2.08 9.09
N LYS A 87 4.67 -2.69 10.28
CA LYS A 87 5.04 -2.03 11.54
C LYS A 87 6.51 -1.61 11.55
N LEU A 88 7.40 -2.43 11.01
CA LEU A 88 8.82 -2.11 10.86
C LEU A 88 9.04 -0.94 9.88
N LEU A 89 8.37 -0.96 8.72
CA LEU A 89 8.45 0.13 7.75
C LEU A 89 7.99 1.46 8.36
N SER A 90 6.87 1.48 9.08
CA SER A 90 6.41 2.68 9.78
C SER A 90 7.36 3.14 10.89
N ALA A 91 8.05 2.21 11.56
CA ALA A 91 9.07 2.57 12.55
C ALA A 91 10.30 3.21 11.89
N ILE A 92 10.75 2.66 10.75
CA ILE A 92 11.86 3.20 9.96
C ILE A 92 11.53 4.61 9.45
N GLU A 93 10.35 4.82 8.87
CA GLU A 93 9.89 6.13 8.40
C GLU A 93 9.94 7.18 9.52
N LYS A 94 9.50 6.80 10.73
CA LYS A 94 9.54 7.69 11.89
C LYS A 94 10.95 8.02 12.35
N ILE A 95 11.87 7.07 12.24
CA ILE A 95 13.30 7.29 12.53
C ILE A 95 13.91 8.24 11.50
N GLU A 96 13.65 8.04 10.20
CA GLU A 96 14.13 8.93 9.14
C GLU A 96 13.63 10.37 9.33
N GLN A 97 12.37 10.52 9.73
CA GLN A 97 11.78 11.82 10.03
C GLN A 97 12.45 12.50 11.23
N ASN A 98 12.67 11.74 12.31
CA ASN A 98 13.36 12.25 13.50
C ASN A 98 14.81 12.67 13.20
N ILE A 99 15.55 11.89 12.41
CA ILE A 99 16.91 12.23 11.99
C ILE A 99 16.90 13.53 11.19
N SER A 100 15.97 13.66 10.23
CA SER A 100 15.81 14.87 9.42
C SER A 100 15.49 16.11 10.26
N GLU A 101 14.67 15.97 11.29
CA GLU A 101 14.38 17.05 12.24
C GLU A 101 15.59 17.39 13.11
N LEU A 102 16.33 16.38 13.58
CA LEU A 102 17.51 16.58 14.42
C LEU A 102 18.61 17.33 13.67
N THR A 103 18.96 16.88 12.45
CA THR A 103 19.96 17.55 11.62
C THR A 103 19.55 18.98 11.28
N ARG A 104 18.25 19.23 11.05
CA ARG A 104 17.74 20.59 10.81
C ARG A 104 17.93 21.48 12.03
N LYS A 105 17.57 21.00 13.22
CA LYS A 105 17.74 21.75 14.47
C LYS A 105 19.22 22.06 14.74
N GLU A 106 20.09 21.09 14.53
CA GLU A 106 21.54 21.26 14.70
C GLU A 106 22.11 22.27 13.71
N ALA A 107 21.70 22.22 12.44
CA ALA A 107 22.11 23.20 11.43
C ALA A 107 21.65 24.62 11.78
N LEU A 108 20.40 24.81 12.23
CA LEU A 108 19.91 26.12 12.67
C LEU A 108 20.63 26.62 13.92
N SER A 109 20.89 25.75 14.91
CA SER A 109 21.63 26.12 16.12
C SER A 109 23.02 26.65 15.79
N HIS A 110 23.76 25.96 14.91
CA HIS A 110 25.09 26.41 14.49
C HIS A 110 25.07 27.74 13.71
N LEU A 111 23.98 28.05 13.00
CA LEU A 111 23.82 29.33 12.31
C LEU A 111 23.55 30.46 13.31
N ASP A 112 22.67 30.24 14.30
CA ASP A 112 22.37 31.23 15.34
C ASP A 112 23.62 31.58 16.18
N ASP A 113 24.44 30.58 16.52
CA ASP A 113 25.70 30.80 17.23
C ASP A 113 26.69 31.65 16.42
N GLN A 114 26.82 31.38 15.11
CA GLN A 114 27.66 32.18 14.21
C GLN A 114 27.16 33.61 14.05
N ILE A 115 25.84 33.81 13.88
CA ILE A 115 25.23 35.14 13.78
C ILE A 115 25.44 35.93 15.08
N THR A 116 25.26 35.28 16.23
CA THR A 116 25.46 35.91 17.55
C THR A 116 26.92 36.33 17.73
N THR A 117 27.87 35.47 17.34
CA THR A 117 29.31 35.76 17.43
C THR A 117 29.72 36.92 16.51
N ALA A 118 29.27 36.92 15.25
CA ALA A 118 29.54 38.01 14.30
C ALA A 118 28.98 39.36 14.79
N ARG A 119 27.77 39.37 15.37
CA ARG A 119 27.15 40.58 15.93
C ARG A 119 27.94 41.15 17.11
N HIS A 120 28.59 40.31 17.91
CA HIS A 120 29.43 40.78 19.01
C HIS A 120 30.75 41.40 18.53
N GLU A 121 31.32 40.93 17.42
CA GLU A 121 32.52 41.54 16.81
C GLU A 121 32.22 42.92 16.21
N ASP A 122 31.05 43.10 15.57
CA ASP A 122 30.64 44.38 14.98
C ASP A 122 30.35 45.49 16.02
N VAL A 123 30.01 45.12 17.27
CA VAL A 123 29.72 46.08 18.35
C VAL A 123 30.99 46.53 19.09
N GLN A 124 32.09 45.79 18.98
CA GLN A 124 33.37 46.15 19.63
C GLN A 124 34.35 46.94 18.74
N LYS A 125 34.06 47.08 17.44
CA LYS A 125 34.79 47.96 16.52
C LYS A 125 34.17 49.35 16.46
#